data_AF-A0A6H0ZLU7-F1
#
_entry.id   AF-A0A6H0ZLU7-F1
#
_cell.length_a   1.000
_cell.length_b   1.000
_cell.length_c   1.000
_cell.angle_alpha   90.00
_cell.angle_beta   90.00
_cell.angle_gamma   90.00
#
_symmetry.space_group_name_H-M   'P 1'
#
loop_
_entity.id
_entity.type
_entity.pdbx_description
1 polymer ?
#
loop_
_entity_poly.entity_id
_entity_poly.type
_entity_poly.pdbx_seq_one_letter_code
_entity_poly.pdbx_strand_id
1 'polypeptide(L)'
;MSKVSLKVLKDMFPADEPAFKPPFYVETDSDGEVHIRDAEDDVLTTFCRYTQMPINDERALAAEVSYWEREAHRIVAALNASYLSTPHTPTGE
;
A
#
# COMPACT_ATOMS: atom_id res chain seq x y z
N MET A 1 20.80 -16.67 -19.98
CA MET A 1 19.97 -15.66 -19.31
C MET A 1 19.15 -14.96 -20.38
N SER A 2 17.84 -15.20 -20.44
CA SER A 2 16.99 -14.59 -21.46
C SER A 2 16.71 -13.13 -21.07
N LYS A 3 17.09 -12.18 -21.92
CA LYS A 3 16.79 -10.76 -21.73
C LYS A 3 15.33 -10.52 -22.14
N VAL A 4 14.44 -10.36 -21.17
CA VAL A 4 13.07 -9.92 -21.46
C VAL A 4 13.14 -8.49 -21.99
N SER A 5 12.57 -8.28 -23.18
CA SER A 5 12.50 -6.96 -23.82
C SER A 5 11.49 -6.07 -23.09
N LEU A 6 11.79 -4.78 -22.95
CA LEU A 6 10.86 -3.76 -22.41
C LEU A 6 9.51 -3.73 -23.13
N LYS A 7 9.47 -4.13 -24.41
CA LYS A 7 8.21 -4.25 -25.17
C LYS A 7 7.33 -5.37 -24.63
N VAL A 8 7.91 -6.51 -24.29
CA VAL A 8 7.19 -7.66 -23.71
C VAL A 8 6.65 -7.32 -22.32
N LEU A 9 7.39 -6.55 -21.52
CA LEU A 9 6.90 -6.09 -20.22
C LEU A 9 5.70 -5.14 -20.36
N LYS A 10 5.70 -4.24 -21.34
CA LYS A 10 4.56 -3.34 -21.60
C LYS A 10 3.30 -4.05 -22.07
N ASP A 11 3.45 -5.12 -22.85
CA ASP A 11 2.30 -5.93 -23.30
C ASP A 11 1.77 -6.84 -22.18
N MET A 12 2.59 -7.14 -21.15
CA MET A 12 2.21 -7.93 -19.97
C MET A 12 1.56 -7.10 -18.85
N PHE A 13 1.89 -5.82 -18.75
CA PHE A 13 1.33 -4.88 -17.77
C PHE A 13 0.64 -3.74 -18.55
N PRO A 14 -0.66 -3.84 -18.85
CA PRO A 14 -1.37 -2.79 -19.57
C PRO A 14 -1.17 -1.46 -18.83
N ALA A 15 -0.74 -0.43 -19.56
CA ALA A 15 -0.28 0.84 -18.99
C ALA A 15 -1.36 1.60 -18.19
N ASP A 16 -2.61 1.15 -18.26
CA ASP A 16 -3.80 1.87 -17.80
C ASP A 16 -4.54 1.18 -16.65
N GLU A 17 -4.06 0.05 -16.14
CA GLU A 17 -4.60 -0.54 -14.91
C GLU A 17 -3.73 -0.16 -13.72
N PRO A 18 -4.25 0.56 -12.71
CA PRO A 18 -3.49 0.75 -11.49
C PRO A 18 -3.21 -0.62 -10.87
N ALA A 19 -1.97 -0.83 -10.42
CA ALA A 19 -1.54 -2.09 -9.82
C ALA A 19 -2.30 -2.46 -8.53
N PHE A 20 -3.14 -1.56 -8.01
CA PHE A 20 -3.91 -1.71 -6.79
C PHE A 20 -5.28 -1.06 -6.93
N LYS A 21 -6.27 -1.61 -6.21
CA LYS A 21 -7.67 -1.23 -6.35
C LYS A 21 -8.21 -0.51 -5.10
N PRO A 22 -8.83 0.67 -5.25
CA PRO A 22 -9.53 1.30 -4.13
C PRO A 22 -10.81 0.53 -3.77
N PRO A 23 -11.34 0.68 -2.53
CA PRO A 23 -10.82 1.51 -1.46
C PRO A 23 -9.60 0.89 -0.76
N PHE A 24 -8.65 1.75 -0.41
CA PHE A 24 -7.52 1.39 0.45
C PHE A 24 -7.93 1.45 1.92
N TYR A 25 -7.35 0.59 2.75
CA TYR A 25 -7.60 0.55 4.20
C TYR A 25 -6.35 0.20 5.01
N VAL A 26 -6.41 0.46 6.32
CA VAL A 26 -5.33 0.14 7.27
C VAL A 26 -5.70 -1.12 8.04
N GLU A 27 -4.74 -2.03 8.18
CA GLU A 27 -4.85 -3.22 9.03
C GLU A 27 -3.60 -3.29 9.92
N THR A 28 -3.79 -3.56 11.21
CA THR A 28 -2.69 -3.87 12.13
C THR A 28 -2.79 -5.33 12.54
N ASP A 29 -1.72 -6.10 12.34
CA ASP A 29 -1.71 -7.53 12.65
C ASP A 29 -1.40 -7.81 14.14
N SER A 30 -1.34 -9.09 14.50
CA SER A 30 -1.04 -9.51 15.88
C SER A 30 0.38 -9.20 16.34
N ASP A 31 1.29 -8.98 15.40
CA ASP A 31 2.71 -8.70 15.66
C ASP A 31 2.97 -7.19 15.76
N GLY A 32 1.94 -6.36 15.52
CA GLY A 32 2.03 -4.90 15.53
C GLY A 32 2.51 -4.32 14.20
N GLU A 33 2.50 -5.10 13.14
CA GLU A 33 2.76 -4.60 11.79
C GLU A 33 1.57 -3.81 11.29
N VAL A 34 1.82 -2.63 10.74
CA VAL A 34 0.77 -1.77 10.19
C VAL A 34 0.83 -1.86 8.67
N HIS A 35 -0.22 -2.40 8.07
CA HIS A 35 -0.37 -2.58 6.63
C HIS A 35 -1.30 -1.54 6.05
N ILE A 36 -0.98 -1.07 4.84
CA ILE A 36 -1.97 -0.49 3.94
C ILE A 36 -2.31 -1.55 2.92
N ARG A 37 -3.61 -1.87 2.81
CA ARG A 37 -4.15 -2.83 1.84
C ARG A 37 -5.08 -2.15 0.85
N ASP A 38 -5.26 -2.80 -0.28
CA ASP A 38 -6.24 -2.43 -1.29
C ASP A 38 -7.55 -3.23 -1.11
N ALA A 39 -8.52 -3.05 -2.01
CA ALA A 39 -9.83 -3.69 -1.92
C ALA A 39 -9.82 -5.22 -2.15
N GLU A 40 -8.73 -5.76 -2.69
CA GLU A 40 -8.53 -7.19 -2.93
C GLU A 40 -7.62 -7.83 -1.87
N ASP A 41 -7.38 -7.11 -0.77
CA ASP A 41 -6.51 -7.47 0.36
C ASP A 41 -5.02 -7.54 0.01
N ASP A 42 -4.61 -7.02 -1.15
CA ASP A 42 -3.19 -6.96 -1.54
C ASP A 42 -2.46 -5.91 -0.69
N VAL A 43 -1.28 -6.28 -0.18
CA VAL A 43 -0.45 -5.41 0.66
C VAL A 43 0.25 -4.38 -0.22
N LEU A 44 -0.13 -3.12 -0.05
CA LEU A 44 0.48 -1.97 -0.70
C LEU A 44 1.83 -1.63 -0.07
N THR A 45 1.86 -1.57 1.26
CA THR A 45 3.06 -1.29 2.05
C THR A 45 2.86 -1.77 3.49
N THR A 46 3.98 -2.03 4.17
CA THR A 46 4.02 -2.41 5.59
C THR A 46 4.97 -1.49 6.34
N PHE A 47 4.53 -1.00 7.50
CA PHE A 47 5.33 -0.28 8.49
C PHE A 47 5.59 -1.17 9.71
N CYS A 48 6.61 -0.83 10.49
CA CYS A 48 7.05 -1.53 11.71
C CYS A 48 7.88 -2.81 11.55
N ARG A 49 8.13 -3.32 10.33
CA ARG A 49 8.78 -4.63 10.08
C ARG A 49 9.96 -5.03 10.94
N TYR A 50 10.78 -4.08 11.37
CA TYR A 50 11.87 -4.27 12.33
C TYR A 50 12.16 -2.93 13.02
N THR A 51 11.23 -2.45 13.84
CA THR A 51 11.50 -1.26 14.66
C THR A 51 12.81 -1.47 15.41
N GLN A 52 13.70 -0.47 15.40
CA GLN A 52 15.06 -0.56 15.94
C GLN A 52 15.09 -0.61 17.48
N MET A 53 13.97 -0.98 18.08
CA MET A 53 13.71 -1.00 19.50
C MET A 53 14.00 -2.40 20.04
N PRO A 54 14.68 -2.50 21.20
CA PRO A 54 14.74 -3.75 21.94
C PRO A 54 13.33 -4.32 22.17
N ILE A 55 13.11 -5.58 21.80
CA ILE A 55 11.82 -6.32 21.89
C ILE A 55 11.22 -6.28 23.31
N ASN A 56 12.02 -5.95 24.34
CA ASN A 56 11.60 -5.90 25.73
C ASN A 56 10.96 -4.57 26.19
N ASP A 57 10.87 -3.54 25.35
CA ASP A 57 10.14 -2.30 25.66
C ASP A 57 8.77 -2.26 24.96
N GLU A 58 7.81 -2.99 25.54
CA GLU A 58 6.43 -3.11 25.04
C GLU A 58 5.73 -1.74 24.92
N ARG A 59 6.03 -0.79 25.81
CA ARG A 59 5.40 0.54 25.80
C ARG A 59 5.91 1.38 24.64
N ALA A 60 7.21 1.34 24.37
CA ALA A 60 7.79 2.04 23.23
C ALA A 60 7.29 1.43 21.91
N LEU A 61 7.21 0.09 21.83
CA LEU A 61 6.64 -0.59 20.67
C LEU A 61 5.19 -0.16 20.43
N ALA A 62 4.34 -0.18 21.45
CA ALA A 62 2.94 0.25 21.32
C ALA A 62 2.81 1.71 20.85
N ALA A 63 3.68 2.61 21.34
CA ALA A 63 3.70 4.01 20.90
C ALA A 63 4.10 4.17 19.43
N GLU A 64 5.03 3.35 18.95
CA GLU A 64 5.46 3.33 17.56
C GLU A 64 4.39 2.76 16.63
N VAL A 65 3.74 1.65 17.00
CA VAL A 65 2.59 1.11 16.26
C VAL A 65 1.49 2.18 16.14
N SER A 66 1.12 2.81 17.25
CA SER A 66 0.11 3.90 17.25
C SER A 66 0.54 5.13 16.43
N TYR A 67 1.83 5.39 16.28
CA TYR A 67 2.32 6.42 15.38
C TYR A 67 2.09 6.02 13.92
N TRP A 68 2.52 4.81 13.55
CA TRP A 68 2.40 4.32 12.17
C TRP A 68 0.95 4.11 11.73
N GLU A 69 0.06 3.65 12.60
CA GLU A 69 -1.38 3.58 12.31
C GLU A 69 -1.95 4.94 11.90
N ARG A 70 -1.60 6.01 12.63
CA ARG A 70 -2.07 7.36 12.32
C ARG A 70 -1.53 7.87 10.99
N GLU A 71 -0.25 7.63 10.69
CA GLU A 71 0.31 8.03 9.41
C GLU A 71 -0.26 7.19 8.25
N ALA A 72 -0.45 5.88 8.45
CA ALA A 72 -1.09 5.00 7.48
C ALA A 72 -2.51 5.46 7.15
N HIS A 73 -3.30 5.87 8.15
CA HIS A 73 -4.64 6.42 7.93
C HIS A 73 -4.63 7.71 7.11
N ARG A 74 -3.63 8.59 7.30
CA ARG A 74 -3.49 9.81 6.48
C ARG A 74 -3.15 9.47 5.02
N ILE A 75 -2.26 8.51 4.82
CA ILE A 75 -1.89 8.03 3.48
C ILE A 75 -3.11 7.40 2.80
N VAL A 76 -3.84 6.52 3.48
CA VAL A 76 -5.07 5.90 2.97
C VAL A 76 -6.11 6.95 2.57
N ALA A 77 -6.31 7.98 3.39
CA ALA A 77 -7.23 9.08 3.05
C ALA A 77 -6.80 9.80 1.76
N ALA A 78 -5.51 10.10 1.61
CA ALA A 78 -4.97 10.73 0.41
C ALA A 78 -5.06 9.83 -0.83
N LEU A 79 -4.75 8.54 -0.70
CA LEU A 79 -4.85 7.54 -1.77
C LEU A 79 -6.29 7.44 -2.27
N ASN A 80 -7.25 7.22 -1.37
CA ASN A 80 -8.66 7.14 -1.73
C ASN A 80 -9.17 8.43 -2.39
N ALA A 81 -8.75 9.61 -1.92
CA ALA A 81 -9.11 10.88 -2.56
C ALA A 81 -8.53 11.01 -3.98
N SER A 82 -7.27 10.58 -4.19
CA SER A 82 -6.59 10.67 -5.49
C SER A 82 -7.17 9.70 -6.54
N TYR A 83 -7.55 8.48 -6.13
CA TYR A 83 -8.11 7.49 -7.03
C TYR A 83 -9.56 7.82 -7.42
N LEU A 84 -10.34 8.44 -6.53
CA LEU A 84 -11.69 8.93 -6.85
C LEU A 84 -11.70 10.13 -7.80
N SER A 85 -10.58 10.87 -7.91
CA SER A 85 -10.48 12.08 -8.74
C SER A 85 -9.93 11.83 -10.13
N THR A 86 -9.65 10.58 -10.50
CA THR A 86 -9.21 10.23 -11.86
C THR A 86 -10.42 9.85 -12.71
N PRO A 87 -10.92 10.72 -13.61
CA PRO A 87 -11.96 10.31 -14.54
C PRO A 87 -11.37 9.28 -15.52
N HIS A 88 -11.95 8.09 -15.59
CA HIS A 88 -11.85 7.27 -16.80
C HIS A 88 -12.41 8.12 -17.93
N THR A 89 -11.55 8.75 -18.72
CA THR A 89 -11.95 9.24 -20.04
C THR A 89 -12.06 7.98 -20.88
N PRO A 90 -13.27 7.55 -21.30
CA PRO A 90 -13.34 6.46 -22.25
C PRO A 90 -12.71 6.99 -23.53
N THR A 91 -11.56 6.45 -23.92
CA THR A 91 -11.07 6.52 -25.30
C THR A 91 -12.03 5.72 -26.16
N GLY A 92 -13.15 6.35 -26.51
CA GLY A 92 -14.03 5.92 -27.57
C GLY A 92 -13.43 6.39 -28.89
N GLU A 93 -12.78 5.46 -29.59
CA GLU A 93 -12.69 5.48 -31.05
C GLU A 93 -14.03 5.09 -31.68
#